data_AF-J0WQ43-F1
#
_entry.id   AF-J0WQ43-F1
#
_cell.length_a   1.000
_cell.length_b   1.000
_cell.length_c   1.000
_cell.angle_alpha   90.00
_cell.angle_beta   90.00
_cell.angle_gamma   90.00
#
_symmetry.space_group_name_H-M   'P 1'
#
loop_
_entity.id
_entity.type
_entity.pdbx_description
1 polymer ?
#
loop_
_entity_poly.entity_id
_entity_poly.type
_entity_poly.pdbx_seq_one_letter_code
_entity_poly.pdbx_strand_id
1 'polypeptide(L)'
;MAAELAVETDLLAAHGYSLRSLALVEKPNAPPGVATEHCPPNLLHTCPSLRHLVLPCSIPPLERYPGRHPLTTLSIPRPTAEFLAALERGLLPSLRVIQLRDARWLRAGVASIARQTGVAGEMGRWRVRLGRLRVRVLDGTGREEER
;
A
#
# COMPACT_ATOMS: atom_id res chain seq x y z
N MET A 1 3.29 -9.07 30.56
CA MET A 1 2.70 -7.78 30.13
C MET A 1 3.39 -7.38 28.85
N ALA A 2 2.65 -7.45 27.74
CA ALA A 2 3.17 -7.28 26.39
C ALA A 2 3.56 -5.82 26.16
N ALA A 3 4.85 -5.54 26.26
CA ALA A 3 5.45 -4.33 25.73
C ALA A 3 5.62 -4.54 24.22
N GLU A 4 4.59 -4.24 23.44
CA GLU A 4 4.62 -4.43 21.99
C GLU A 4 4.00 -3.23 21.28
N LEU A 5 4.79 -2.14 21.27
CA LEU A 5 4.86 -1.09 20.25
C LEU A 5 3.61 -0.96 19.37
N ALA A 6 2.55 -0.41 19.96
CA ALA A 6 1.80 0.61 19.22
C ALA A 6 2.84 1.57 18.65
N VAL A 7 2.81 1.82 17.34
CA VAL A 7 3.61 2.92 16.78
C VAL A 7 3.22 4.13 17.61
N GLU A 8 4.14 4.56 18.49
CA GLU A 8 3.85 5.52 19.55
C GLU A 8 3.17 6.72 18.91
N THR A 9 1.87 6.86 19.17
CA THR A 9 1.04 7.94 18.65
C THR A 9 1.72 9.29 18.93
N ASP A 10 2.50 9.36 20.02
CA ASP A 10 3.31 10.48 20.45
C ASP A 10 4.46 10.81 19.49
N LEU A 11 5.15 9.82 18.91
CA LEU A 11 6.20 10.06 17.93
C LEU A 11 5.63 10.59 16.61
N LEU A 12 4.54 10.00 16.13
CA LEU A 12 3.86 10.50 14.94
C LEU A 12 3.23 11.88 15.20
N ALA A 13 2.65 12.11 16.38
CA ALA A 13 2.11 13.41 16.75
C ALA A 13 3.21 14.48 16.86
N ALA A 14 4.38 14.15 17.41
CA ALA A 14 5.49 15.08 17.57
C ALA A 14 6.23 15.38 16.26
N HIS A 15 6.39 14.38 15.38
CA HIS A 15 7.29 14.48 14.22
C HIS A 15 6.61 14.31 12.85
N GLY A 16 5.37 13.84 12.82
CA GLY A 16 4.65 13.46 11.60
C GLY A 16 4.53 14.59 10.57
N TYR A 17 4.43 15.84 11.01
CA TYR A 17 4.31 17.00 10.13
C TYR A 17 5.47 17.13 9.12
N SER A 18 6.68 16.74 9.52
CA SER A 18 7.89 16.83 8.68
C SER A 18 8.22 15.52 7.94
N LEU A 19 7.51 14.44 8.28
CA LEU A 19 7.84 13.09 7.88
C LEU A 19 7.46 12.85 6.42
N ARG A 20 8.46 12.48 5.60
CA ARG A 20 8.30 12.27 4.15
C ARG A 20 8.17 10.80 3.76
N SER A 21 8.72 9.90 4.57
CA SER A 21 8.71 8.47 4.32
C SER A 21 8.43 7.72 5.61
N LEU A 22 7.39 6.90 5.62
CA LEU A 22 6.96 6.09 6.77
C LEU A 22 6.86 4.64 6.34
N ALA A 23 7.46 3.75 7.12
CA ALA A 23 7.31 2.32 6.93
C ALA A 23 6.73 1.68 8.18
N LEU A 24 5.52 1.16 8.03
CA LEU A 24 4.85 0.33 9.00
C LEU A 24 5.05 -1.13 8.58
N VAL A 25 5.87 -1.84 9.33
CA VAL A 25 6.26 -3.22 9.02
C VAL A 25 5.71 -4.13 10.12
N GLU A 26 5.02 -5.18 9.73
CA GLU A 26 4.55 -6.19 10.66
C GLU A 26 5.75 -7.01 11.18
N LYS A 27 5.71 -7.40 12.45
CA LYS A 27 6.70 -8.36 12.95
C LYS A 27 6.47 -9.72 12.27
N PRO A 28 7.54 -10.45 11.88
CA PRO A 28 7.44 -11.71 11.15
C PRO A 28 6.57 -12.82 11.79
N ASN A 29 6.23 -12.71 13.07
CA ASN A 29 5.45 -13.69 13.84
C ASN A 29 4.17 -13.12 14.46
N ALA A 30 3.63 -12.01 13.94
CA ALA A 30 2.40 -11.44 14.47
C ALA A 30 1.18 -12.34 14.14
N PRO A 31 0.19 -12.44 15.05
CA PRO A 31 -1.08 -13.11 14.77
C PRO A 31 -1.82 -12.46 13.59
N PRO A 32 -2.59 -13.23 12.78
CA PRO A 32 -3.38 -12.66 11.70
C PRO A 32 -4.40 -11.64 12.22
N GLY A 33 -4.38 -10.42 11.67
CA GLY A 33 -5.28 -9.31 12.03
C GLY A 33 -4.60 -8.16 12.77
N VAL A 34 -3.47 -8.42 13.42
CA VAL A 34 -2.72 -7.45 14.25
C VAL A 34 -2.15 -6.30 13.41
N ALA A 35 -1.74 -6.54 12.16
CA ALA A 35 -1.29 -5.52 11.23
C ALA A 35 -2.29 -4.35 11.01
N THR A 36 -3.59 -4.63 11.02
CA THR A 36 -4.61 -3.60 10.74
C THR A 36 -4.86 -2.74 11.98
N GLU A 37 -4.80 -3.33 13.18
CA GLU A 37 -4.97 -2.62 14.46
C GLU A 37 -3.85 -1.61 14.72
N HIS A 38 -2.64 -1.89 14.25
CA HIS A 38 -1.48 -1.01 14.42
C HIS A 38 -1.31 0.06 13.34
N CYS A 39 -2.21 0.13 12.36
CA CYS A 39 -2.19 1.21 11.37
C CYS A 39 -3.22 2.29 11.76
N PRO A 40 -2.79 3.45 12.28
CA PRO A 40 -3.72 4.49 12.68
C PRO A 40 -4.50 5.01 11.45
N PRO A 41 -5.84 5.07 11.49
CA PRO A 41 -6.65 5.44 10.33
C PRO A 41 -6.47 6.90 9.91
N ASN A 42 -6.10 7.74 10.86
CA ASN A 42 -5.80 9.16 10.68
C ASN A 42 -4.34 9.45 10.26
N LEU A 43 -3.56 8.45 9.83
CA LEU A 43 -2.14 8.60 9.46
C LEU A 43 -1.88 9.71 8.44
N LEU A 44 -2.76 9.86 7.44
CA LEU A 44 -2.65 10.93 6.44
C LEU A 44 -2.89 12.33 7.03
N HIS A 45 -3.60 12.44 8.15
CA HIS A 45 -3.79 13.70 8.87
C HIS A 45 -2.59 14.01 9.77
N THR A 46 -2.04 13.00 10.43
CA THR A 46 -0.87 13.15 11.30
C THR A 46 0.42 13.41 10.51
N CYS A 47 0.52 12.86 9.29
CA CYS A 47 1.70 12.98 8.43
C CYS A 47 1.39 13.68 7.08
N PRO A 48 0.99 14.98 7.08
CA PRO A 48 0.52 15.68 5.89
C PRO A 48 1.59 15.87 4.79
N SER A 49 2.88 15.77 5.14
CA SER A 49 4.01 15.89 4.21
C SER A 49 4.46 14.55 3.61
N LEU A 50 3.76 13.46 3.92
CA LEU A 50 4.19 12.11 3.58
C LEU A 50 4.10 11.84 2.08
N ARG A 51 5.20 11.35 1.51
CA ARG A 51 5.36 11.02 0.09
C ARG A 51 5.47 9.52 -0.16
N HIS A 52 6.05 8.79 0.78
CA HIS A 52 6.25 7.35 0.72
C HIS A 52 5.63 6.67 1.94
N LEU A 53 4.75 5.71 1.72
CA LEU A 53 4.10 4.96 2.79
C LEU A 53 4.21 3.46 2.51
N VAL A 54 4.70 2.70 3.49
CA VAL A 54 4.69 1.24 3.47
C VAL A 54 3.69 0.78 4.53
N LEU A 55 2.63 0.08 4.12
CA LEU A 55 1.61 -0.47 5.02
C LEU A 55 1.87 -1.95 5.30
N PRO A 56 1.59 -2.45 6.51
CA PRO A 56 1.77 -3.84 6.86
C PRO A 56 0.62 -4.72 6.32
N CYS A 57 -0.54 -4.12 6.03
CA CYS A 57 -1.76 -4.81 5.63
C CYS A 57 -2.14 -4.54 4.17
N SER A 58 -2.98 -5.42 3.62
CA SER A 58 -3.50 -5.34 2.25
C SER A 58 -4.95 -4.82 2.18
N ILE A 59 -5.50 -4.41 3.31
CA ILE A 59 -6.83 -3.79 3.45
C ILE A 59 -6.58 -2.30 3.69
N PRO A 60 -7.32 -1.37 3.06
CA PRO A 60 -7.09 0.06 3.21
C PRO A 60 -7.43 0.50 4.64
N PRO A 61 -6.44 0.85 5.48
CA PRO A 61 -6.71 1.31 6.84
C PRO A 61 -6.93 2.83 6.88
N LEU A 62 -6.73 3.53 5.77
CA LEU A 62 -6.63 4.99 5.73
C LEU A 62 -7.99 5.65 5.52
N GLU A 63 -8.27 6.65 6.32
CA GLU A 63 -9.39 7.55 6.10
C GLU A 63 -9.16 8.49 4.93
N ARG A 64 -10.26 8.99 4.38
CA ARG A 64 -10.20 10.01 3.33
C ARG A 64 -9.60 11.30 3.91
N TYR A 65 -8.51 11.74 3.30
CA TYR A 65 -7.95 13.06 3.59
C TYR A 65 -8.81 14.14 2.90
N PRO A 66 -9.25 15.21 3.59
CA PRO A 66 -10.16 16.22 3.05
C PRO A 66 -9.54 17.07 1.93
N GLY A 67 -8.21 17.03 1.79
CA GLY A 67 -7.46 17.75 0.76
C GLY A 67 -6.71 16.85 -0.21
N ARG A 68 -5.77 17.44 -0.94
CA ARG A 68 -4.87 16.70 -1.83
C ARG A 68 -3.59 16.30 -1.09
N HIS A 69 -3.57 15.08 -0.55
CA HIS A 69 -2.39 14.56 0.12
C HIS A 69 -1.21 14.39 -0.88
N PRO A 70 0.05 14.73 -0.52
CA PRO A 70 1.21 14.61 -1.41
C PRO A 70 1.77 13.19 -1.56
N LEU A 71 1.02 12.15 -1.15
CA LEU A 71 1.52 10.77 -1.17
C LEU A 71 1.70 10.30 -2.62
N THR A 72 2.92 9.95 -2.99
CA THR A 72 3.28 9.54 -4.36
C THR A 72 3.55 8.04 -4.48
N THR A 73 4.05 7.42 -3.41
CA THR A 73 4.39 6.00 -3.39
C THR A 73 3.69 5.31 -2.22
N LEU A 74 2.98 4.23 -2.54
CA LEU A 74 2.36 3.36 -1.55
C LEU A 74 2.87 1.93 -1.75
N SER A 75 3.36 1.29 -0.70
CA SER A 75 3.75 -0.12 -0.74
C SER A 75 2.85 -0.92 0.18
N ILE A 76 2.23 -1.98 -0.32
CA ILE A 76 1.38 -2.91 0.44
C ILE A 76 1.87 -4.35 0.22
N PRO A 77 1.50 -5.33 1.08
CA PRO A 77 1.94 -6.71 0.90
C PRO A 77 1.39 -7.34 -0.39
N ARG A 78 0.05 -7.32 -0.57
CA ARG A 78 -0.64 -7.99 -1.67
C ARG A 78 -1.77 -7.14 -2.24
N PRO A 79 -2.13 -7.32 -3.52
CA PRO A 79 -3.29 -6.66 -4.09
C PRO A 79 -4.59 -7.28 -3.56
N THR A 80 -5.60 -6.45 -3.34
CA THR A 80 -6.96 -6.84 -2.93
C THR A 80 -8.01 -6.02 -3.67
N ALA A 81 -9.25 -6.52 -3.76
CA ALA A 81 -10.31 -5.78 -4.45
C ALA A 81 -10.71 -4.52 -3.66
N GLU A 82 -10.70 -4.61 -2.33
CA GLU A 82 -11.09 -3.56 -1.40
C GLU A 82 -10.15 -2.36 -1.50
N PHE A 83 -8.83 -2.60 -1.53
CA PHE A 83 -7.83 -1.54 -1.62
C PHE A 83 -7.89 -0.86 -2.98
N LEU A 84 -8.06 -1.64 -4.06
CA LEU A 84 -8.24 -1.09 -5.41
C LEU A 84 -9.47 -0.16 -5.47
N ALA A 85 -10.62 -0.61 -4.95
CA ALA A 85 -11.83 0.19 -4.91
C ALA A 85 -11.63 1.49 -4.10
N ALA A 86 -10.88 1.44 -3.00
CA ALA A 86 -10.56 2.63 -2.22
C ALA A 86 -9.68 3.63 -3.00
N LEU A 87 -8.68 3.14 -3.73
CA LEU A 87 -7.83 3.98 -4.59
C LEU A 87 -8.62 4.64 -5.71
N GLU A 88 -9.53 3.90 -6.35
CA GLU A 88 -10.36 4.42 -7.44
C GLU A 88 -11.38 5.46 -6.98
N ARG A 89 -11.84 5.38 -5.73
CA ARG A 89 -12.64 6.44 -5.09
C ARG A 89 -11.84 7.70 -4.77
N GLY A 90 -10.56 7.74 -5.12
CA GLY A 90 -9.71 8.92 -4.96
C GLY A 90 -9.13 9.08 -3.56
N LEU A 91 -8.92 7.98 -2.82
CA LEU A 91 -8.28 8.01 -1.50
C LEU A 91 -6.91 8.72 -1.55
N LEU A 92 -6.16 8.58 -2.65
CA LEU A 92 -4.80 9.10 -2.81
C LEU A 92 -4.61 9.78 -4.19
N PRO A 93 -5.08 11.02 -4.38
CA PRO A 93 -5.12 11.68 -5.70
C PRO A 93 -3.73 12.00 -6.29
N SER A 94 -2.69 12.06 -5.46
CA SER A 94 -1.31 12.32 -5.89
C SER A 94 -0.49 11.05 -6.12
N LEU A 95 -1.10 9.87 -5.94
CA LEU A 95 -0.39 8.60 -6.07
C LEU A 95 0.18 8.46 -7.49
N ARG A 96 1.38 7.89 -7.59
CA ARG A 96 2.09 7.64 -8.85
C ARG A 96 2.60 6.22 -8.94
N VAL A 97 2.93 5.62 -7.80
CA VAL A 97 3.49 4.28 -7.72
C VAL A 97 2.77 3.52 -6.63
N ILE A 98 2.35 2.30 -6.94
CA ILE A 98 1.98 1.30 -5.96
C ILE A 98 2.91 0.10 -6.08
N GLN A 99 3.44 -0.37 -4.95
CA GLN A 99 4.34 -1.51 -4.90
C GLN A 99 3.70 -2.65 -4.10
N LEU A 100 3.70 -3.85 -4.67
CA LEU A 100 3.12 -5.05 -4.09
C LEU A 100 4.25 -5.96 -3.59
N ARG A 101 4.60 -5.85 -2.29
CA ARG A 101 5.86 -6.38 -1.72
C ARG A 101 5.98 -7.90 -1.76
N ASP A 102 4.88 -8.61 -1.56
CA ASP A 102 4.85 -10.07 -1.47
C ASP A 102 4.35 -10.71 -2.78
N ALA A 103 4.25 -9.92 -3.83
CA ALA A 103 3.82 -10.35 -5.16
C ALA A 103 4.94 -10.15 -6.17
N ARG A 104 4.95 -11.01 -7.20
CA ARG A 104 5.91 -10.94 -8.32
C ARG A 104 5.18 -11.08 -9.63
N TRP A 105 5.59 -10.31 -10.63
CA TRP A 105 5.11 -10.54 -11.99
C TRP A 105 5.56 -11.92 -12.47
N LEU A 106 4.66 -12.63 -13.15
CA LEU A 106 5.00 -13.89 -13.79
C LEU A 106 5.78 -13.63 -15.07
N ARG A 107 6.83 -14.43 -15.30
CA ARG A 107 7.70 -14.31 -16.47
C ARG A 107 6.95 -14.62 -17.77
N ALA A 108 7.41 -14.02 -18.86
CA ALA A 108 7.05 -14.46 -20.20
C ALA A 108 7.37 -15.95 -20.36
N GLY A 109 6.37 -16.75 -20.76
CA GLY A 109 6.47 -18.23 -20.85
C GLY A 109 5.58 -19.00 -19.87
N VAL A 110 5.04 -18.35 -18.84
CA VAL A 110 4.02 -18.96 -17.99
C VAL A 110 2.66 -18.98 -18.71
N ALA A 111 1.93 -20.10 -18.60
CA ALA A 111 0.64 -20.32 -19.24
C ALA A 111 -0.32 -19.13 -19.01
N SER A 112 -1.03 -18.71 -20.07
CA SER A 112 -1.90 -17.52 -20.05
C SER A 112 -2.94 -17.57 -18.93
N ILE A 113 -3.53 -18.74 -18.67
CA ILE A 113 -4.51 -18.96 -17.59
C ILE A 113 -3.90 -18.67 -16.22
N ALA A 114 -2.66 -19.08 -15.97
CA ALA A 114 -1.98 -18.83 -14.69
C ALA A 114 -1.65 -17.34 -14.47
N ARG A 115 -1.56 -16.54 -15.54
CA ARG A 115 -1.41 -15.08 -15.45
C ARG A 115 -2.72 -14.35 -15.12
N GLN A 116 -3.87 -15.02 -15.31
CA GLN A 116 -5.19 -14.43 -15.13
C GLN A 116 -5.83 -14.79 -13.78
N THR A 117 -5.24 -15.70 -13.02
CA THR A 117 -5.78 -16.21 -11.76
C THR A 117 -4.93 -15.79 -10.56
N GLY A 118 -5.53 -15.87 -9.36
CA GLY A 118 -4.86 -15.57 -8.10
C GLY A 118 -4.27 -14.16 -8.04
N VAL A 119 -3.10 -14.04 -7.39
CA VAL A 119 -2.41 -12.76 -7.19
C VAL A 119 -1.98 -12.13 -8.51
N ALA A 120 -1.49 -12.91 -9.48
CA ALA A 120 -1.07 -12.37 -10.77
C ALA A 120 -2.23 -11.74 -11.55
N GLY A 121 -3.39 -12.41 -11.56
CA GLY A 121 -4.62 -11.86 -12.14
C GLY A 121 -5.07 -10.56 -11.48
N GLU A 122 -4.98 -10.48 -10.15
CA GLU A 122 -5.24 -9.23 -9.42
C GLU A 122 -4.25 -8.13 -9.78
N MET A 123 -2.94 -8.43 -9.84
CA MET A 123 -1.93 -7.46 -10.25
C MET A 123 -2.22 -6.92 -11.66
N GLY A 124 -2.63 -7.79 -12.59
CA GLY A 124 -3.05 -7.40 -13.95
C GLY A 124 -4.25 -6.45 -13.94
N ARG A 125 -5.28 -6.76 -13.14
CA ARG A 125 -6.46 -5.88 -12.93
C ARG A 125 -6.03 -4.51 -12.39
N TRP A 126 -5.19 -4.50 -11.37
CA TRP A 126 -4.65 -3.28 -10.78
C TRP A 126 -3.90 -2.46 -11.82
N ARG A 127 -3.01 -3.07 -12.60
CA ARG A 127 -2.26 -2.38 -13.66
C ARG A 127 -3.18 -1.70 -14.66
N VAL A 128 -4.20 -2.41 -15.15
CA VAL A 128 -5.14 -1.85 -16.14
C VAL A 128 -5.93 -0.69 -15.55
N ARG A 129 -6.47 -0.84 -14.33
CA ARG A 129 -7.36 0.16 -13.73
C ARG A 129 -6.59 1.38 -13.20
N LEU A 130 -5.50 1.16 -12.48
CA LEU A 130 -4.64 2.21 -11.95
C LEU A 130 -3.82 2.89 -13.05
N GLY A 131 -3.50 2.18 -14.15
CA GLY A 131 -2.87 2.78 -15.33
C GLY A 131 -3.70 3.90 -15.95
N ARG A 132 -5.04 3.80 -15.94
CA ARG A 132 -5.94 4.88 -16.37
C ARG A 132 -5.82 6.13 -15.51
N LEU A 133 -5.41 5.96 -14.25
CA LEU A 133 -5.14 7.03 -13.29
C LEU A 133 -3.67 7.48 -13.29
N ARG A 134 -2.86 7.01 -14.25
CA ARG A 134 -1.41 7.26 -14.35
C ARG A 134 -0.62 6.78 -13.12
N VAL A 135 -1.08 5.71 -12.50
CA VAL A 135 -0.40 5.04 -11.39
C VAL A 135 0.27 3.76 -11.89
N ARG A 136 1.56 3.62 -11.62
CA ARG A 136 2.39 2.46 -11.98
C ARG A 136 2.26 1.39 -10.90
N VAL A 137 2.15 0.12 -11.31
CA VAL A 137 2.09 -1.03 -10.41
C VAL A 137 3.40 -1.79 -10.48
N LEU A 138 4.12 -1.81 -9.36
CA LEU A 138 5.40 -2.50 -9.20
C LEU A 138 5.22 -3.76 -8.36
N ASP A 139 6.04 -4.76 -8.63
CA ASP A 139 6.14 -5.95 -7.80
C ASP A 139 7.10 -5.79 -6.62
N GLY A 140 7.30 -6.86 -5.85
CA GLY A 140 8.18 -6.86 -4.68
C GLY A 140 9.64 -6.59 -4.99
N THR A 141 10.04 -6.70 -6.25
CA THR A 141 11.39 -6.37 -6.72
C THR A 141 11.48 -4.98 -7.36
N GLY A 142 10.38 -4.22 -7.37
CA GLY A 142 10.32 -2.88 -7.96
C GLY A 142 10.16 -2.88 -9.47
N ARG A 143 9.74 -4.00 -10.08
CA ARG A 143 9.58 -4.15 -11.53
C ARG A 143 8.14 -3.99 -11.97
N GLU A 144 7.95 -3.50 -13.19
CA GLU A 144 6.67 -3.56 -13.90
C GLU A 144 6.52 -4.90 -14.64
N GLU A 145 5.31 -5.21 -15.09
CA GLU A 145 5.06 -6.37 -15.93
C GLU A 145 5.91 -6.27 -17.20
N GLU A 146 6.78 -7.27 -17.43
CA GLU A 146 7.52 -7.42 -18.68
C GLU A 146 6.53 -7.71 -19.81
N ARG A 147 6.62 -6.95 -20.91
CA ARG A 147 5.77 -7.13 -22.10
C ARG A 147 6.27 -8.26 -22.98
#